data_AF-A0A078HKP3-F1
#
_entry.id   AF-A0A078HKP3-F1
#
_cell.length_a   1.000
_cell.length_b   1.000
_cell.length_c   1.000
_cell.angle_alpha   90.00
_cell.angle_beta   90.00
_cell.angle_gamma   90.00
#
_symmetry.space_group_name_H-M   'P 1'
#
loop_
_entity.id
_entity.type
_entity.pdbx_description
1 polymer ?
#
loop_
_entity_poly.entity_id
_entity_poly.type
_entity_poly.pdbx_seq_one_letter_code
_entity_poly.pdbx_strand_id
1 'polypeptide(L)'
;MYGVPFQYTLNKDVVLARLEYLRDIFQIEEGDFLTFDASAAQCVGRVIQSKADYGMMIFADKRYSRHDKRTDMAIHISREFLRKMSQPYDKAGTLGTKTLLTQEDLEKMAETGVQDMVS
;
A
#
# COMPACT_ATOMS: atom_id res chain seq x y z
N MET A 1 -9.42 -1.30 -9.30
CA MET A 1 -8.75 -2.49 -9.83
C MET A 1 -9.74 -3.63 -9.86
N TYR A 2 -9.96 -4.22 -11.03
CA TYR A 2 -10.88 -5.33 -11.23
C TYR A 2 -10.07 -6.62 -11.41
N GLY A 3 -10.41 -7.66 -10.67
CA GLY A 3 -9.70 -8.93 -10.78
C GLY A 3 -8.32 -8.95 -10.11
N VAL A 4 -7.73 -10.14 -10.09
CA VAL A 4 -6.33 -10.38 -9.77
C VAL A 4 -5.57 -10.59 -11.09
N PRO A 5 -4.51 -9.80 -11.37
CA PRO A 5 -3.83 -9.78 -12.66
C PRO A 5 -2.81 -10.91 -12.69
N PHE A 6 -3.28 -12.13 -12.89
CA PHE A 6 -2.41 -13.28 -13.06
C PHE A 6 -1.77 -13.26 -14.44
N GLN A 7 -0.46 -13.52 -14.50
CA GLN A 7 0.20 -13.82 -15.75
C GLN A 7 -0.24 -15.19 -16.24
N TYR A 8 -1.25 -15.21 -17.11
CA TYR A 8 -1.56 -16.40 -17.89
C TYR A 8 -0.58 -16.49 -19.05
N THR A 9 0.48 -17.29 -18.87
CA THR A 9 1.36 -17.64 -19.99
C THR A 9 0.63 -18.61 -20.92
N LEU A 10 0.83 -18.45 -22.23
CA LEU A 10 0.33 -19.40 -23.23
C LEU A 10 1.03 -20.77 -23.13
N ASN A 11 2.22 -20.80 -22.52
CA ASN A 11 3.00 -22.00 -22.27
C ASN A 11 2.91 -22.39 -20.78
N LYS A 12 2.06 -23.37 -20.47
CA LYS A 12 1.80 -23.83 -19.10
C LYS A 12 3.00 -24.58 -18.52
N ASP A 13 3.74 -25.29 -19.36
CA ASP A 13 4.84 -26.16 -18.93
C ASP A 13 5.99 -25.37 -18.29
N VAL A 14 6.25 -24.15 -18.80
CA VAL A 14 7.27 -23.24 -18.25
C VAL A 14 6.88 -22.76 -16.84
N VAL A 15 5.60 -22.45 -16.63
CA VAL A 15 5.13 -21.99 -15.31
C VAL A 15 5.13 -23.14 -14.32
N LEU A 16 4.69 -24.33 -14.74
CA LEU A 16 4.72 -25.52 -13.89
C LEU A 16 6.15 -25.90 -13.48
N ALA A 17 7.09 -25.94 -14.42
CA ALA A 17 8.49 -26.22 -14.11
C ALA A 17 9.09 -25.21 -13.12
N ARG A 18 8.71 -23.92 -13.24
CA ARG A 18 9.12 -22.88 -12.29
C ARG A 18 8.50 -23.08 -10.91
N LEU A 19 7.22 -23.43 -10.83
CA LEU A 19 6.52 -23.69 -9.58
C LEU A 19 7.10 -24.92 -8.87
N GLU A 20 7.39 -25.99 -9.61
CA GLU A 20 8.04 -27.20 -9.10
C GLU A 20 9.43 -26.90 -8.53
N TYR A 21 10.25 -26.15 -9.27
CA TYR A 21 11.57 -25.69 -8.80
C TYR A 21 11.47 -24.87 -7.50
N LEU A 22 10.51 -23.94 -7.42
CA LEU A 22 10.31 -23.10 -6.24
C LEU A 22 9.80 -23.89 -5.03
N ARG A 23 8.99 -24.92 -5.28
CA ARG A 23 8.49 -25.80 -4.23
C ARG A 23 9.61 -26.68 -3.67
N ASP A 24 10.43 -27.28 -4.53
CA ASP A 24 11.41 -28.28 -4.10
C ASP A 24 12.63 -27.67 -3.41
N ILE A 25 13.11 -26.52 -3.90
CA ILE A 25 14.34 -25.90 -3.38
C ILE A 25 14.05 -24.86 -2.30
N PHE A 26 13.00 -24.05 -2.49
CA PHE A 26 12.69 -22.92 -1.61
C PHE A 26 11.50 -23.19 -0.67
N GLN A 27 10.83 -24.33 -0.80
CA GLN A 27 9.62 -24.67 -0.03
C GLN A 27 8.53 -23.60 -0.13
N ILE A 28 8.43 -22.94 -1.29
CA ILE A 28 7.41 -21.93 -1.54
C ILE A 28 6.16 -22.62 -2.11
N GLU A 29 5.01 -22.39 -1.49
CA GLU A 29 3.75 -22.91 -1.99
C GLU A 29 3.29 -22.15 -3.25
N GLU A 30 2.62 -22.85 -4.17
CA GLU A 30 2.17 -22.24 -5.43
C GLU A 30 1.20 -21.07 -5.18
N GLY A 31 0.36 -21.18 -4.15
CA GLY A 31 -0.61 -20.14 -3.78
C GLY A 31 0.07 -18.83 -3.37
N ASP A 32 1.19 -18.92 -2.65
CA ASP A 32 1.97 -17.76 -2.21
C ASP A 32 2.69 -17.11 -3.39
N PHE A 33 3.30 -17.92 -4.26
CA PHE A 33 3.94 -17.40 -5.47
C PHE A 33 2.94 -16.68 -6.38
N LEU A 34 1.77 -17.28 -6.62
CA LEU A 34 0.73 -16.70 -7.47
C LEU A 34 0.19 -15.39 -6.87
N THR A 35 0.01 -15.33 -5.55
CA THR A 35 -0.42 -14.11 -4.86
C THR A 35 0.65 -13.01 -4.90
N PHE A 36 1.92 -13.37 -4.83
CA PHE A 36 3.05 -12.45 -4.98
C PHE A 36 3.20 -11.92 -6.43
N ASP A 37 3.08 -12.80 -7.43
CA ASP A 37 3.20 -12.46 -8.85
C ASP A 37 2.01 -11.63 -9.35
N ALA A 38 0.86 -11.73 -8.67
CA ALA A 38 -0.27 -10.85 -8.89
C ALA A 38 0.11 -9.38 -8.60
N SER A 39 0.59 -8.69 -9.64
CA SER A 39 1.16 -7.33 -9.67
C SER A 39 0.17 -6.19 -9.34
N ALA A 40 -0.87 -6.47 -8.58
CA ALA A 40 -1.90 -5.53 -8.17
C ALA A 40 -1.34 -4.27 -7.50
N ALA A 41 -0.37 -4.45 -6.60
CA ALA A 41 0.27 -3.38 -5.88
C ALA A 41 1.08 -2.43 -6.81
N GLN A 42 1.63 -2.95 -7.91
CA GLN A 42 2.45 -2.14 -8.83
C GLN A 42 1.63 -1.06 -9.54
N CYS A 43 0.43 -1.41 -9.97
CA CYS A 43 -0.48 -0.46 -10.61
C CYS A 43 -1.10 0.49 -9.58
N VAL A 44 -1.52 -0.07 -8.43
CA VAL A 44 -2.20 0.68 -7.39
C VAL A 44 -1.27 1.67 -6.68
N GLY A 45 0.01 1.33 -6.51
CA GLY A 45 1.02 2.21 -5.91
C GLY A 45 1.28 3.50 -6.69
N ARG A 46 0.83 3.62 -7.94
CA ARG A 46 0.95 4.86 -8.74
C ARG A 46 -0.07 5.94 -8.38
N VAL A 47 -1.09 5.61 -7.58
CA VAL A 47 -2.20 6.51 -7.24
C VAL A 47 -1.79 7.60 -6.25
N ILE A 48 -0.79 7.35 -5.40
CA ILE A 48 -0.27 8.34 -4.44
C ILE A 48 1.20 8.56 -4.76
N GLN A 49 1.58 9.80 -5.11
CA GLN A 49 2.95 10.14 -5.51
C GLN A 49 3.59 11.14 -4.54
N SER A 50 2.78 12.00 -3.95
CA SER A 50 3.17 13.02 -2.99
C SER A 50 2.38 12.91 -1.69
N LYS A 51 2.87 13.60 -0.67
CA LYS A 51 2.28 13.69 0.68
C LYS A 51 0.97 14.45 0.73
N ALA A 52 0.75 15.31 -0.27
CA ALA A 52 -0.47 16.10 -0.42
C ALA A 52 -1.48 15.37 -1.33
N ASP A 53 -1.06 14.32 -2.02
CA ASP A 53 -1.95 13.54 -2.86
C ASP A 53 -2.83 12.64 -1.98
N TYR A 54 -4.10 12.55 -2.35
CA TYR A 54 -5.02 11.57 -1.80
C TYR A 54 -5.69 10.85 -2.95
N GLY A 55 -5.90 9.55 -2.77
CA GLY A 55 -6.55 8.72 -3.78
C GLY A 55 -7.22 7.53 -3.14
N MET A 56 -8.28 7.06 -3.78
CA MET A 56 -9.05 5.92 -3.30
C MET A 56 -8.75 4.70 -4.16
N MET A 57 -8.28 3.63 -3.51
CA MET A 57 -7.91 2.38 -4.17
C MET A 57 -9.00 1.35 -3.90
N ILE A 58 -9.73 0.96 -4.95
CA ILE A 58 -10.83 -0.02 -4.85
C ILE A 58 -10.40 -1.32 -5.51
N PHE A 59 -10.46 -2.43 -4.76
CA PHE A 59 -10.23 -3.78 -5.27
C PHE A 59 -11.57 -4.52 -5.39
N ALA A 60 -11.99 -4.77 -6.62
CA ALA A 60 -13.28 -5.39 -6.93
C ALA A 60 -13.11 -6.88 -7.26
N ASP A 61 -12.54 -7.65 -6.33
CA ASP A 61 -12.41 -9.11 -6.45
C ASP A 61 -12.47 -9.77 -5.07
N LYS A 62 -13.21 -10.87 -4.96
CA LYS A 62 -13.39 -11.65 -3.72
C LYS A 62 -12.08 -12.20 -3.16
N ARG A 63 -11.04 -12.35 -4.00
CA ARG A 63 -9.72 -12.88 -3.63
C ARG A 63 -8.89 -11.95 -2.75
N TYR A 64 -9.11 -10.63 -2.77
CA TYR A 64 -8.29 -9.69 -1.99
C TYR A 64 -8.66 -9.60 -0.50
N SER A 65 -9.90 -9.91 -0.12
CA SER A 65 -10.33 -10.18 1.26
C SER A 65 -11.86 -10.40 1.29
N ARG A 66 -12.31 -11.29 2.20
CA ARG A 66 -13.72 -11.53 2.51
C ARG A 66 -14.23 -10.45 3.47
N HIS A 67 -14.68 -9.32 2.95
CA HIS A 67 -15.63 -8.49 3.68
C HIS A 67 -16.74 -8.08 2.73
N ASP A 68 -17.91 -8.70 2.93
CA ASP A 68 -19.18 -8.35 2.30
C ASP A 68 -19.66 -6.99 2.82
N LYS A 69 -18.88 -5.92 2.58
CA LYS A 69 -19.37 -4.56 2.77
C LYS A 69 -20.43 -4.34 1.70
N ARG A 70 -21.67 -4.17 2.14
CA ARG A 70 -22.78 -3.77 1.25
C ARG A 70 -22.36 -2.56 0.43
N THR A 71 -22.74 -2.52 -0.84
CA THR A 71 -22.38 -1.45 -1.79
C THR A 71 -22.63 -0.05 -1.21
N ASP A 72 -23.71 0.13 -0.47
CA ASP A 72 -24.07 1.41 0.16
C ASP A 72 -23.05 1.88 1.19
N MET A 73 -22.51 0.94 1.99
CA MET A 73 -21.47 1.24 2.97
C MET A 73 -20.16 1.65 2.28
N ALA A 74 -19.82 0.98 1.17
CA ALA A 74 -18.64 1.34 0.39
C ALA A 74 -18.77 2.76 -0.20
N ILE A 75 -19.95 3.12 -0.71
CA ILE A 75 -20.24 4.45 -1.23
C ILE A 75 -20.17 5.50 -0.10
N HIS A 76 -20.74 5.20 1.07
CA HIS A 76 -20.70 6.12 2.21
C HIS A 76 -19.26 6.40 2.66
N ILE A 77 -18.44 5.36 2.83
CA ILE A 77 -17.02 5.49 3.19
C ILE A 77 -16.27 6.33 2.14
N SER A 78 -16.52 6.05 0.86
CA SER A 78 -15.89 6.78 -0.25
C SER A 78 -16.22 8.27 -0.23
N ARG A 79 -17.50 8.61 -0.01
CA ARG A 79 -17.97 10.01 0.04
C ARG A 79 -17.37 10.75 1.24
N GLU A 80 -17.37 10.12 2.40
CA GLU A 80 -16.81 10.70 3.62
C GLU A 80 -15.30 10.93 3.50
N PHE A 81 -14.57 9.98 2.91
CA PHE A 81 -13.15 10.12 2.63
C PHE A 81 -12.86 11.33 1.74
N LEU A 82 -13.52 11.40 0.57
CA LEU A 82 -13.30 12.49 -0.38
C LEU A 82 -13.63 13.86 0.22
N ARG A 83 -14.71 13.96 1.01
CA ARG A 83 -15.12 15.21 1.66
C ARG A 83 -14.10 15.70 2.71
N LYS A 84 -13.50 14.77 3.46
CA LYS A 84 -12.49 15.11 4.48
C LYS A 84 -11.15 15.45 3.85
N MET A 85 -10.75 14.73 2.80
CA MET A 85 -9.45 14.92 2.14
C MET A 85 -9.43 16.11 1.18
N SER A 86 -10.59 16.58 0.70
CA SER A 86 -10.69 17.76 -0.18
C SER A 86 -10.51 19.09 0.56
N GLN A 87 -10.35 19.09 1.88
CA GLN A 87 -10.10 20.30 2.66
C GLN A 87 -8.68 20.83 2.39
N PRO A 88 -8.44 22.16 2.50
CA PRO A 88 -7.11 22.73 2.36
C PRO A 88 -6.11 22.04 3.30
N TYR A 89 -5.05 21.47 2.72
CA TYR A 89 -4.03 20.75 3.47
C TYR A 89 -3.09 21.73 4.16
N ASP A 90 -3.17 21.80 5.48
CA ASP A 90 -2.27 22.64 6.26
C ASP A 90 -0.90 21.96 6.38
N LYS A 91 0.11 22.54 5.74
CA LYS A 91 1.50 22.04 5.79
C LYS A 91 2.14 22.31 7.16
N ALA A 92 1.55 23.21 7.96
CA ALA A 92 2.03 23.63 9.27
C ALA A 92 1.43 22.78 10.40
N GLY A 93 1.40 21.45 10.22
CA GLY A 93 0.95 20.53 11.26
C GLY A 93 1.62 20.82 12.61
N THR A 94 0.95 20.45 13.69
CA THR A 94 1.50 20.54 15.04
C THR A 94 2.79 19.72 15.14
N LEU A 95 3.75 20.15 15.95
CA LEU A 95 5.02 19.44 16.17
C LEU A 95 4.72 17.96 16.52
N GLY A 96 5.14 17.02 15.66
CA GLY A 96 4.82 15.57 15.76
C GLY A 96 3.82 15.02 14.73
N THR A 97 2.95 15.86 14.16
CA THR A 97 2.09 15.51 13.01
C THR A 97 2.56 16.14 11.70
N LYS A 98 3.59 17.00 11.78
CA LYS A 98 4.28 17.51 10.60
C LYS A 98 4.81 16.36 9.77
N THR A 99 4.26 16.31 8.58
CA THR A 99 4.63 15.36 7.57
C THR A 99 6.02 15.72 7.00
N LEU A 100 6.33 17.01 6.82
CA LEU A 100 7.63 17.49 6.33
C LEU A 100 8.45 18.08 7.49
N LEU A 101 9.74 17.76 7.54
CA LEU A 101 10.68 18.30 8.52
C LEU A 101 11.31 19.60 8.02
N THR A 102 11.36 20.62 8.87
CA THR A 102 12.17 21.82 8.63
C THR A 102 13.57 21.65 9.20
N GLN A 103 14.49 22.56 8.84
CA GLN A 103 15.83 22.58 9.44
C GLN A 103 15.78 22.77 10.96
N GLU A 104 14.91 23.65 11.45
CA GLU A 104 14.69 23.85 12.88
C GLU A 104 14.16 22.59 13.58
N ASP A 105 13.34 21.79 12.89
CA ASP A 105 12.86 20.52 13.43
C ASP A 105 14.02 19.50 13.56
N LEU A 106 14.97 19.48 12.60
CA LEU A 106 16.16 18.61 12.64
C LEU A 106 17.13 19.00 13.77
N GLU A 107 17.37 20.29 13.96
CA GLU A 107 18.25 20.81 15.02
C GLU A 107 17.70 20.44 16.40
N LYS A 108 16.39 20.59 16.62
CA LYS A 108 15.74 20.17 17.87
C LYS A 108 15.85 18.67 18.11
N MET A 109 15.70 17.83 17.09
CA MET A 109 15.85 16.37 17.23
C MET A 109 17.29 15.96 17.55
N ALA A 110 18.28 16.68 17.03
CA ALA A 110 19.68 16.45 17.36
C ALA A 110 19.99 16.83 18.82
N GLU A 111 19.43 17.93 19.32
CA GLU A 111 19.58 18.36 20.72
C GLU A 111 18.97 17.34 21.70
N THR A 112 17.77 16.81 21.42
CA THR A 112 17.17 15.77 22.28
C THR A 112 17.98 14.48 22.29
N GLY A 113 18.49 14.04 21.12
CA GLY A 113 19.31 12.83 21.02
C GLY A 113 20.67 12.94 21.73
N VAL A 114 21.24 14.14 21.77
CA VAL A 114 22.46 14.41 22.56
C VAL A 114 22.15 14.39 24.06
N GLN A 115 20.98 14.85 24.48
CA GLN A 115 20.58 14.86 25.89
C GLN A 115 20.30 13.45 26.46
N ASP A 116 19.81 12.53 25.62
CA ASP A 116 19.60 11.12 25.96
C ASP A 116 20.91 10.29 26.00
N MET A 117 21.96 10.72 25.30
CA MET A 117 23.29 10.08 25.36
C MET A 117 24.17 10.58 26.51
N VAL A 118 23.86 11.75 27.06
CA VAL A 118 24.62 12.40 28.14
C VAL A 118 23.99 12.15 29.52
N SER A 119 22.80 11.50 29.56
CA SER A 119 22.12 11.04 30.78
C SER A 119 22.39 9.56 31.05
#